data_AF-A0A2N2EI11-F1
#
_entry.id   AF-A0A2N2EI11-F1
#
_cell.length_a   1.000
_cell.length_b   1.000
_cell.length_c   1.000
_cell.angle_alpha   90.00
_cell.angle_beta   90.00
_cell.angle_gamma   90.00
#
_symmetry.space_group_name_H-M   'P 1'
#
loop_
_entity.id
_entity.type
_entity.pdbx_description
1 polymer ?
#
loop_
_entity_poly.entity_id
_entity_poly.type
_entity_poly.pdbx_seq_one_letter_code
_entity_poly.pdbx_strand_id
1 'polypeptide(L)'
;MKKIGLTTTVPIEIFVAAGYTPIDLNNIFVTSEDYLKYIEIAERDGFPKSICAWIKGLYGVCIAHNITEIVGVIGGDCSNTKALADLLAYKGIKVYDFSYPQSHAKEDLEAELRKLMNLLKVDITEVEKKRVEFNQVRALAHEVDRLTYEELKVSGFENHLYLVNCSDFEGDATKYANTLKKAIEDMTLREPIKKKLRLGYIGVPPMTADLYSFVEQFDASIIYNEVQREFSFPRAAQAQNIFDQYNDYTYPYESSFRIKEINKQIKERKLDGLIHYTQAFCHRAIDDIIIKATIDLPILNIEGDQQNSLDARTKLRLEAFLDMLSDLKGAY
;
A
#
# COMPACT_ATOMS: atom_id res chain seq x y z
N MET A 1 23.61 -0.42 -11.13
CA MET A 1 22.34 -1.07 -11.51
C MET A 1 21.43 -0.02 -12.12
N LYS A 2 20.56 -0.39 -13.06
CA LYS A 2 19.60 0.55 -13.66
C LYS A 2 18.45 0.79 -12.66
N LYS A 3 17.94 2.01 -12.57
CA LYS A 3 16.80 2.32 -11.70
C LYS A 3 15.51 2.21 -12.49
N ILE A 4 14.44 1.74 -11.85
CA ILE A 4 13.09 1.74 -12.44
C ILE A 4 12.08 2.23 -11.42
N GLY A 5 11.26 3.22 -11.82
CA GLY A 5 10.21 3.77 -10.97
C GLY A 5 8.98 2.86 -10.96
N LEU A 6 8.44 2.59 -9.77
CA LEU A 6 7.19 1.86 -9.58
C LEU A 6 6.07 2.85 -9.33
N THR A 7 4.96 2.69 -10.07
CA THR A 7 3.74 3.48 -9.84
C THR A 7 2.86 2.91 -8.73
N THR A 8 3.08 1.64 -8.37
CA THR A 8 2.37 0.88 -7.33
C THR A 8 3.15 -0.43 -7.07
N THR A 9 2.65 -1.29 -6.19
CA THR A 9 3.23 -2.62 -5.97
C THR A 9 3.10 -3.48 -7.24
N VAL A 10 4.22 -4.03 -7.68
CA VAL A 10 4.36 -4.84 -8.89
C VAL A 10 5.27 -6.06 -8.65
N PRO A 11 5.37 -6.99 -9.62
CA PRO A 11 6.35 -8.09 -9.66
C PRO A 11 7.84 -7.68 -9.62
N ILE A 12 8.30 -7.08 -8.51
CA ILE A 12 9.68 -6.58 -8.36
C ILE A 12 10.74 -7.67 -8.52
N GLU A 13 10.38 -8.94 -8.26
CA GLU A 13 11.22 -10.11 -8.51
C GLU A 13 11.73 -10.15 -9.96
N ILE A 14 10.86 -9.81 -10.92
CA ILE A 14 11.17 -9.82 -12.37
C ILE A 14 12.17 -8.71 -12.70
N PHE A 15 11.97 -7.52 -12.15
CA PHE A 15 12.84 -6.37 -12.39
C PHE A 15 14.22 -6.56 -11.75
N VAL A 16 14.28 -7.08 -10.53
CA VAL A 16 15.55 -7.35 -9.85
C VAL A 16 16.32 -8.48 -10.54
N ALA A 17 15.64 -9.54 -11.00
CA ALA A 17 16.25 -10.57 -11.85
C ALA A 17 16.85 -9.98 -13.14
N ALA A 18 16.20 -8.95 -13.71
CA ALA A 18 16.69 -8.21 -14.87
C ALA A 18 17.81 -7.19 -14.57
N GLY A 19 18.28 -7.11 -13.32
CA GLY A 19 19.36 -6.20 -12.90
C GLY A 19 18.91 -4.76 -12.64
N TYR A 20 17.61 -4.51 -12.49
CA TYR A 20 17.08 -3.22 -12.04
C TYR A 20 17.09 -3.12 -10.52
N THR A 21 17.17 -1.88 -10.04
CA THR A 21 16.84 -1.46 -8.69
C THR A 21 15.47 -0.78 -8.73
N PRO A 22 14.41 -1.44 -8.25
CA PRO A 22 13.09 -0.85 -8.12
C PRO A 22 13.11 0.34 -7.15
N ILE A 23 12.31 1.35 -7.44
CA ILE A 23 12.14 2.54 -6.61
C ILE A 23 10.66 2.89 -6.58
N ASP A 24 10.04 2.82 -5.43
CA ASP A 24 8.64 3.22 -5.27
C ASP A 24 8.52 4.75 -5.28
N LEU A 25 7.91 5.25 -6.35
CA LEU A 25 7.73 6.68 -6.57
C LEU A 25 6.72 7.27 -5.56
N ASN A 26 5.80 6.46 -5.04
CA ASN A 26 4.84 6.85 -4.00
C ASN A 26 5.56 7.18 -2.70
N ASN A 27 6.53 6.34 -2.31
CA ASN A 27 7.33 6.55 -1.11
C ASN A 27 8.16 7.83 -1.22
N ILE A 28 8.81 8.08 -2.38
CA ILE A 28 9.55 9.35 -2.60
C ILE A 28 8.62 10.56 -2.52
N PHE A 29 7.42 10.44 -3.09
CA PHE A 29 6.45 11.54 -3.10
C PHE A 29 6.04 11.93 -1.68
N VAL A 30 5.48 11.00 -0.91
CA VAL A 30 4.84 11.30 0.38
C VAL A 30 5.80 11.46 1.55
N THR A 31 7.02 10.93 1.46
CA THR A 31 8.03 11.12 2.51
C THR A 31 8.88 12.38 2.32
N SER A 32 8.70 13.11 1.22
CA SER A 32 9.42 14.35 0.98
C SER A 32 8.91 15.47 1.90
N GLU A 33 9.83 16.17 2.57
CA GLU A 33 9.49 17.36 3.36
C GLU A 33 8.77 18.42 2.50
N ASP A 34 9.23 18.60 1.27
CA ASP A 34 8.61 19.45 0.26
C ASP A 34 7.89 18.60 -0.80
N TYR A 35 6.85 17.88 -0.39
CA TYR A 35 6.07 17.03 -1.31
C TYR A 35 5.20 17.85 -2.29
N LEU A 36 4.77 19.06 -1.89
CA LEU A 36 3.93 19.95 -2.70
C LEU A 36 4.62 20.33 -4.02
N LYS A 37 5.95 20.48 -4.03
CA LYS A 37 6.70 20.77 -5.26
C LYS A 37 6.41 19.77 -6.39
N TYR A 38 6.17 18.50 -6.07
CA TYR A 38 5.90 17.49 -7.10
C TYR A 38 4.50 17.67 -7.69
N ILE A 39 3.52 18.05 -6.87
CA ILE A 39 2.18 18.40 -7.34
C ILE A 39 2.26 19.65 -8.22
N GLU A 40 2.98 20.68 -7.78
CA GLU A 40 3.15 21.93 -8.53
C GLU A 40 3.84 21.74 -9.88
N ILE A 41 4.83 20.84 -9.97
CA ILE A 41 5.45 20.45 -11.25
C ILE A 41 4.39 19.93 -12.22
N ALA A 42 3.50 19.03 -11.77
CA ALA A 42 2.44 18.50 -12.61
C ALA A 42 1.45 19.59 -13.04
N GLU A 43 1.01 20.43 -12.11
CA GLU A 43 0.04 21.48 -12.40
C GLU A 43 0.58 22.55 -13.35
N ARG A 44 1.86 22.92 -13.22
CA ARG A 44 2.55 23.81 -14.16
C ARG A 44 2.63 23.22 -15.57
N ASP A 45 2.77 21.91 -15.66
CA ASP A 45 2.78 21.17 -16.92
C ASP A 45 1.36 20.87 -17.46
N GLY A 46 0.32 21.40 -16.81
CA GLY A 46 -1.04 21.43 -17.32
C GLY A 46 -2.00 20.41 -16.70
N PHE A 47 -1.61 19.70 -15.64
CA PHE A 47 -2.53 18.80 -14.93
C PHE A 47 -3.70 19.59 -14.33
N PRO A 48 -4.95 19.18 -14.53
CA PRO A 48 -6.08 19.86 -13.94
C PRO A 48 -6.12 19.66 -12.42
N LYS A 49 -6.72 20.61 -11.71
CA LYS A 49 -6.89 20.54 -10.25
C LYS A 49 -7.65 19.27 -9.83
N SER A 50 -8.62 18.83 -10.63
CA SER A 50 -9.48 17.67 -10.43
C SER A 50 -8.84 16.31 -10.79
N ILE A 51 -7.53 16.16 -10.59
CA ILE A 51 -6.80 14.90 -10.73
C ILE A 51 -6.19 14.54 -9.39
N CYS A 52 -6.23 13.25 -9.08
CA CYS A 52 -5.70 12.66 -7.86
C CYS A 52 -4.26 13.13 -7.56
N ALA A 53 -4.03 13.55 -6.32
CA ALA A 53 -2.73 14.06 -5.87
C ALA A 53 -1.59 13.05 -6.08
N TRP A 54 -1.84 11.75 -5.91
CA TRP A 54 -0.85 10.70 -6.19
C TRP A 54 -0.39 10.70 -7.64
N ILE A 55 -1.30 10.86 -8.61
CA ILE A 55 -0.94 10.90 -10.03
C ILE A 55 -0.06 12.10 -10.35
N LYS A 56 -0.39 13.27 -9.79
CA LYS A 56 0.43 14.48 -9.90
C LYS A 56 1.79 14.30 -9.22
N GLY A 57 1.81 13.72 -8.03
CA GLY A 57 3.02 13.42 -7.26
C GLY A 57 3.97 12.48 -7.99
N LEU A 58 3.46 11.35 -8.49
CA LEU A 58 4.21 10.39 -9.30
C LEU A 58 4.84 11.04 -10.53
N TYR A 59 4.06 11.85 -11.26
CA TYR A 59 4.56 12.64 -12.37
C TYR A 59 5.69 13.58 -11.93
N GLY A 60 5.46 14.38 -10.88
CA GLY A 60 6.43 15.34 -10.37
C GLY A 60 7.73 14.68 -9.90
N VAL A 61 7.65 13.53 -9.23
CA VAL A 61 8.82 12.74 -8.83
C VAL A 61 9.60 12.28 -10.06
N CYS A 62 8.93 11.74 -11.08
CA CYS A 62 9.59 11.33 -12.31
C CYS A 62 10.40 12.46 -12.94
N ILE A 63 9.81 13.65 -13.07
CA ILE A 63 10.46 14.82 -13.67
C ILE A 63 11.59 15.33 -12.77
N ALA A 64 11.34 15.52 -11.47
CA ALA A 64 12.30 16.11 -10.54
C ALA A 64 13.55 15.24 -10.32
N HIS A 65 13.39 13.92 -10.34
CA HIS A 65 14.48 12.96 -10.09
C HIS A 65 15.06 12.35 -11.36
N ASN A 66 14.68 12.85 -12.54
CA ASN A 66 15.13 12.34 -13.83
C ASN A 66 14.93 10.82 -13.97
N ILE A 67 13.77 10.31 -13.57
CA ILE A 67 13.42 8.90 -13.73
C ILE A 67 13.23 8.61 -15.22
N THR A 68 14.09 7.76 -15.78
CA THR A 68 14.11 7.47 -17.22
C THR A 68 13.34 6.21 -17.61
N GLU A 69 13.05 5.33 -16.65
CA GLU A 69 12.32 4.08 -16.86
C GLU A 69 11.30 3.88 -15.73
N ILE A 70 10.06 3.51 -16.08
CA ILE A 70 9.00 3.20 -15.11
C ILE A 70 8.22 1.94 -15.50
N VAL A 71 7.56 1.32 -14.52
CA VAL A 71 6.49 0.36 -14.75
C VAL A 71 5.13 1.00 -14.45
N GLY A 72 4.27 1.02 -15.48
CA GLY A 72 2.91 1.54 -15.40
C GLY A 72 1.93 0.39 -15.26
N VAL A 73 1.17 0.36 -14.16
CA VAL A 73 0.08 -0.61 -13.98
C VAL A 73 -1.18 -0.11 -14.68
N ILE A 74 -1.44 -0.64 -15.88
CA ILE A 74 -2.51 -0.17 -16.78
C ILE A 74 -3.87 -0.82 -16.50
N GLY A 75 -3.94 -1.79 -15.59
CA GLY A 75 -5.15 -2.47 -15.19
C GLY A 75 -5.06 -3.05 -13.77
N GLY A 76 -6.19 -3.01 -13.05
CA GLY A 76 -6.38 -3.54 -11.70
C GLY A 76 -6.02 -2.59 -10.55
N ASP A 77 -5.10 -1.64 -10.73
CA ASP A 77 -4.77 -0.68 -9.66
C ASP A 77 -5.49 0.67 -9.79
N CYS A 78 -4.92 1.64 -10.52
CA CYS A 78 -5.48 2.99 -10.66
C CYS A 78 -5.94 3.28 -12.09
N SER A 79 -7.19 3.75 -12.24
CA SER A 79 -7.80 4.12 -13.53
C SER A 79 -7.06 5.24 -14.28
N ASN A 80 -6.24 6.03 -13.58
CA ASN A 80 -5.50 7.15 -14.18
C ASN A 80 -4.08 6.76 -14.64
N THR A 81 -3.57 5.59 -14.26
CA THR A 81 -2.18 5.21 -14.53
C THR A 81 -1.91 5.07 -16.02
N LYS A 82 -2.87 4.61 -16.82
CA LYS A 82 -2.68 4.51 -18.28
C LYS A 82 -2.45 5.89 -18.92
N ALA A 83 -3.24 6.88 -18.55
CA ALA A 83 -3.07 8.25 -19.04
C ALA A 83 -1.75 8.87 -18.57
N LEU A 84 -1.34 8.61 -17.32
CA LEU A 84 -0.04 9.04 -16.80
C LEU A 84 1.11 8.40 -17.58
N ALA A 85 1.05 7.09 -17.82
CA ALA A 85 2.03 6.34 -18.59
C ALA A 85 2.21 6.89 -20.01
N ASP A 86 1.11 7.17 -20.71
CA ASP A 86 1.17 7.72 -22.07
C ASP A 86 1.83 9.12 -22.10
N LEU A 87 1.56 9.96 -21.10
CA LEU A 87 2.19 11.27 -20.96
C LEU A 87 3.70 11.16 -20.67
N LEU A 88 4.09 10.27 -19.76
CA LEU A 88 5.51 10.04 -19.43
C LEU A 88 6.27 9.49 -20.65
N ALA A 89 5.66 8.57 -21.40
CA ALA A 89 6.20 8.07 -22.66
C ALA A 89 6.39 9.18 -23.70
N TYR A 90 5.41 10.08 -23.86
CA TYR A 90 5.53 11.27 -24.70
C TYR A 90 6.70 12.17 -24.29
N LYS A 91 7.01 12.24 -22.99
CA LYS A 91 8.18 12.97 -22.46
C LYS A 91 9.50 12.20 -22.54
N GLY A 92 9.52 11.04 -23.21
CA GLY A 92 10.73 10.25 -23.45
C GLY A 92 11.11 9.31 -22.32
N ILE A 93 10.25 9.12 -21.32
CA ILE A 93 10.44 8.12 -20.27
C ILE A 93 10.03 6.76 -20.82
N LYS A 94 10.88 5.75 -20.67
CA LYS A 94 10.55 4.40 -21.10
C LYS A 94 9.53 3.78 -20.14
N VAL A 95 8.41 3.31 -20.68
CA VAL A 95 7.36 2.68 -19.88
C VAL A 95 7.30 1.18 -20.17
N TYR A 96 7.29 0.38 -19.11
CA TYR A 96 6.93 -1.03 -19.13
C TYR A 96 5.48 -1.17 -18.66
N ASP A 97 4.59 -1.58 -19.54
CA ASP A 97 3.19 -1.82 -19.19
C ASP A 97 3.04 -3.17 -18.48
N PHE A 98 2.30 -3.17 -17.37
CA PHE A 98 1.88 -4.37 -16.65
C PHE A 98 0.41 -4.25 -16.27
N SER A 99 -0.32 -5.36 -16.22
CA SER A 99 -1.73 -5.35 -15.83
C SER A 99 -2.01 -6.47 -14.85
N TYR A 100 -2.75 -6.17 -13.79
CA TYR A 100 -3.49 -7.17 -13.04
C TYR A 100 -4.82 -7.39 -13.78
N PRO A 101 -5.05 -8.55 -14.41
CA PRO A 101 -6.22 -8.76 -15.26
C PRO A 101 -7.51 -8.80 -14.42
N GLN A 102 -8.55 -8.10 -14.91
CA GLN A 102 -9.85 -8.02 -14.24
C GLN A 102 -10.54 -9.38 -14.10
N SER A 103 -10.26 -10.33 -15.00
CA SER A 103 -10.80 -11.69 -14.94
C SER A 103 -10.42 -12.42 -13.66
N HIS A 104 -9.32 -12.00 -13.00
CA HIS A 104 -8.71 -12.69 -11.87
C HIS A 104 -8.41 -14.18 -12.14
N ALA A 105 -8.37 -14.57 -13.42
CA ALA A 105 -8.00 -15.92 -13.84
C ALA A 105 -6.48 -16.07 -13.74
N LYS A 106 -6.04 -17.19 -13.16
CA LYS A 106 -4.61 -17.47 -12.96
C LYS A 106 -3.86 -17.49 -14.28
N GLU A 107 -4.47 -18.01 -15.34
CA GLU A 107 -3.90 -18.12 -16.68
C GLU A 107 -3.65 -16.73 -17.30
N ASP A 108 -4.56 -15.79 -17.09
CA ASP A 108 -4.43 -14.42 -17.61
C ASP A 108 -3.32 -13.66 -16.87
N LEU A 109 -3.24 -13.82 -15.55
CA LEU A 109 -2.16 -13.22 -14.76
C LEU A 109 -0.80 -13.81 -15.14
N GLU A 110 -0.74 -15.14 -15.31
CA GLU A 110 0.46 -15.83 -15.76
C GLU A 110 0.90 -15.31 -17.13
N ALA A 111 -0.02 -15.08 -18.06
CA ALA A 111 0.29 -14.49 -19.36
C ALA A 111 0.91 -13.09 -19.25
N GLU A 112 0.36 -12.20 -18.41
CA GLU A 112 0.92 -10.86 -18.19
C GLU A 112 2.30 -10.91 -17.51
N LEU A 113 2.50 -11.79 -16.52
CA LEU A 113 3.81 -11.99 -15.89
C LEU A 113 4.85 -12.53 -16.88
N ARG A 114 4.49 -13.51 -17.70
CA ARG A 114 5.39 -14.07 -18.73
C ARG A 114 5.71 -13.06 -19.83
N LYS A 115 4.75 -12.23 -20.22
CA LYS A 115 4.97 -11.11 -21.15
C LYS A 115 5.99 -10.12 -20.59
N LEU A 116 5.88 -9.76 -19.31
CA LEU A 116 6.85 -8.89 -18.64
C LEU A 116 8.24 -9.53 -18.54
N MET A 117 8.31 -10.83 -18.20
CA MET A 117 9.58 -11.60 -18.21
C MET A 117 10.23 -11.60 -19.59
N ASN A 118 9.47 -11.86 -20.66
CA ASN A 118 9.97 -11.87 -22.03
C ASN A 118 10.49 -10.50 -22.47
N LEU A 119 9.79 -9.42 -22.10
CA LEU A 119 10.20 -8.04 -22.40
C LEU A 119 11.53 -7.69 -21.73
N LEU A 120 11.73 -8.17 -20.50
CA LEU A 120 12.94 -7.96 -19.71
C LEU A 120 14.02 -9.03 -19.94
N LYS A 121 13.71 -10.06 -20.72
CA LYS A 121 14.59 -11.20 -21.06
C LYS A 121 15.09 -11.94 -19.82
N VAL A 122 14.21 -12.21 -18.86
CA VAL A 122 14.52 -12.97 -17.64
C VAL A 122 13.84 -14.33 -17.63
N ASP A 123 14.53 -15.32 -17.07
CA ASP A 123 13.99 -16.67 -16.92
C ASP A 123 13.19 -16.82 -15.62
N ILE A 124 12.14 -17.64 -15.66
CA ILE A 124 11.31 -17.93 -14.49
C ILE A 124 12.13 -18.47 -13.31
N THR A 125 13.20 -19.22 -13.55
CA THR A 125 14.08 -19.76 -12.50
C THR A 125 14.80 -18.64 -11.74
N GLU A 126 15.20 -17.56 -12.42
CA GLU A 126 15.83 -16.41 -11.77
C GLU A 126 14.82 -15.61 -10.96
N VAL A 127 13.61 -15.46 -11.51
CA VAL A 127 12.49 -14.80 -10.82
C VAL A 127 12.09 -15.56 -9.56
N GLU A 128 11.96 -16.89 -9.62
CA GLU A 128 11.63 -17.72 -8.46
C GLU A 128 12.71 -17.67 -7.37
N LYS A 129 14.00 -17.61 -7.74
CA LYS A 129 15.08 -17.37 -6.77
C LYS A 129 14.87 -16.06 -6.02
N LYS A 130 14.52 -14.98 -6.75
CA LYS A 130 14.23 -13.67 -6.14
C LYS A 130 12.97 -13.68 -5.29
N ARG A 131 11.92 -14.40 -5.71
CA ARG A 131 10.72 -14.60 -4.89
C ARG A 131 11.05 -15.25 -3.56
N VAL A 132 11.82 -16.34 -3.56
CA VAL A 132 12.23 -17.05 -2.33
C VAL A 132 13.04 -16.14 -1.41
N GLU A 133 14.00 -15.38 -1.96
CA GLU A 133 14.79 -14.38 -1.23
C GLU A 133 13.88 -13.31 -0.59
N PHE A 134 12.98 -12.71 -1.36
CA PHE A 134 12.09 -11.64 -0.90
C PHE A 134 11.05 -12.13 0.09
N ASN A 135 10.61 -13.38 -0.01
CA ASN A 135 9.68 -13.96 0.95
C ASN A 135 10.31 -14.15 2.34
N GLN A 136 11.63 -14.32 2.44
CA GLN A 136 12.32 -14.29 3.74
C GLN A 136 12.27 -12.89 4.36
N VAL A 137 12.37 -11.84 3.55
CA VAL A 137 12.26 -10.45 4.02
C VAL A 137 10.82 -10.12 4.42
N ARG A 138 9.85 -10.50 3.60
CA ARG A 138 8.41 -10.34 3.88
C ARG A 138 7.98 -11.06 5.16
N ALA A 139 8.56 -12.23 5.47
CA ALA A 139 8.31 -12.94 6.72
C ALA A 139 8.68 -12.10 7.96
N LEU A 140 9.72 -11.25 7.88
CA LEU A 140 10.04 -10.31 8.96
C LEU A 140 8.97 -9.22 9.07
N ALA A 141 8.46 -8.71 7.95
CA ALA A 141 7.35 -7.76 7.95
C ALA A 141 6.06 -8.39 8.51
N HIS A 142 5.82 -9.68 8.28
CA HIS A 142 4.71 -10.44 8.90
C HIS A 142 4.88 -10.54 10.41
N GLU A 143 6.10 -10.66 10.91
CA GLU A 143 6.36 -10.64 12.34
C GLU A 143 6.06 -9.27 12.96
N VAL A 144 6.39 -8.17 12.28
CA VAL A 144 5.96 -6.82 12.70
C VAL A 144 4.44 -6.74 12.75
N ASP A 145 3.74 -7.26 11.74
CA ASP A 145 2.27 -7.33 11.73
C ASP A 145 1.72 -8.13 12.91
N ARG A 146 2.27 -9.32 13.18
CA ARG A 146 1.89 -10.16 14.31
C ARG A 146 2.09 -9.45 15.65
N LEU A 147 3.26 -8.84 15.88
CA LEU A 147 3.56 -8.08 17.10
C LEU A 147 2.62 -6.88 17.29
N THR A 148 2.07 -6.34 16.22
CA THR A 148 1.11 -5.21 16.25
C THR A 148 -0.23 -5.63 16.85
N TYR A 149 -0.82 -6.77 16.44
CA TYR A 149 -2.19 -7.11 16.83
C TYR A 149 -2.29 -8.19 17.93
N GLU A 150 -1.32 -9.11 18.01
CA GLU A 150 -1.30 -10.17 19.02
C GLU A 150 -0.68 -9.69 20.33
N GLU A 151 0.50 -9.07 20.23
CA GLU A 151 1.27 -8.66 21.41
C GLU A 151 1.09 -7.18 21.75
N LEU A 152 0.52 -6.37 20.86
CA LEU A 152 0.29 -4.93 21.04
C LEU A 152 1.59 -4.15 21.31
N LYS A 153 2.72 -4.57 20.73
CA LYS A 153 4.04 -3.96 20.99
C LYS A 153 4.49 -2.97 19.92
N VAL A 154 3.74 -2.88 18.83
CA VAL A 154 4.06 -2.06 17.66
C VAL A 154 2.91 -1.09 17.42
N SER A 155 3.23 0.18 17.21
CA SER A 155 2.24 1.20 16.88
C SER A 155 1.62 0.96 15.50
N GLY A 156 0.42 1.51 15.26
CA GLY A 156 -0.21 1.42 13.94
C GLY A 156 0.61 2.08 12.84
N PHE A 157 1.36 3.13 13.18
CA PHE A 157 2.24 3.84 12.26
C PHE A 157 3.51 3.05 11.92
N GLU A 158 4.18 2.44 12.90
CA GLU A 158 5.33 1.57 12.64
C GLU A 158 4.91 0.38 11.76
N ASN A 159 3.77 -0.25 12.08
CA ASN A 159 3.19 -1.31 11.25
C ASN A 159 2.96 -0.83 9.80
N HIS A 160 2.31 0.31 9.62
CA HIS A 160 2.11 0.93 8.32
C HIS A 160 3.42 1.10 7.54
N LEU A 161 4.43 1.71 8.18
CA LEU A 161 5.71 2.04 7.56
C LEU A 161 6.47 0.79 7.12
N TYR A 162 6.58 -0.21 7.98
CA TYR A 162 7.31 -1.44 7.68
C TYR A 162 6.60 -2.34 6.65
N LEU A 163 5.28 -2.26 6.56
CA LEU A 163 4.53 -3.05 5.57
C LEU A 163 4.53 -2.36 4.19
N VAL A 164 4.34 -1.04 4.13
CA VAL A 164 4.31 -0.31 2.85
C VAL A 164 5.66 -0.32 2.14
N ASN A 165 6.78 -0.31 2.87
CA ASN A 165 8.12 -0.38 2.28
C ASN A 165 8.46 -1.78 1.71
N CYS A 166 7.57 -2.78 1.82
CA CYS A 166 7.73 -4.04 1.07
C CYS A 166 7.47 -3.91 -0.44
N SER A 167 6.97 -2.76 -0.93
CA SER A 167 6.77 -2.50 -2.36
C SER A 167 8.09 -2.50 -3.16
N ASP A 168 9.18 -2.01 -2.58
CA ASP A 168 10.51 -1.95 -3.20
C ASP A 168 11.68 -2.31 -2.26
N PHE A 169 11.40 -2.61 -0.99
CA PHE A 169 12.40 -2.82 0.07
C PHE A 169 13.40 -1.67 0.19
N GLU A 170 12.95 -0.43 -0.04
CA GLU A 170 13.80 0.77 -0.06
C GLU A 170 14.97 0.66 -1.06
N GLY A 171 14.80 -0.14 -2.11
CA GLY A 171 15.81 -0.42 -3.14
C GLY A 171 16.90 -1.43 -2.74
N ASP A 172 16.90 -1.94 -1.49
CA ASP A 172 17.88 -2.91 -1.01
C ASP A 172 17.26 -3.88 0.01
N ALA A 173 16.83 -5.05 -0.47
CA ALA A 173 16.22 -6.11 0.33
C ALA A 173 17.10 -6.61 1.49
N THR A 174 18.43 -6.64 1.32
CA THR A 174 19.34 -7.12 2.36
C THR A 174 19.44 -6.09 3.49
N LYS A 175 19.62 -4.82 3.12
CA LYS A 175 19.63 -3.72 4.09
C LYS A 175 18.29 -3.63 4.81
N TYR A 176 17.18 -3.70 4.08
CA TYR A 176 15.84 -3.63 4.64
C TYR A 176 15.56 -4.79 5.62
N ALA A 177 15.99 -6.01 5.30
CA ALA A 177 15.89 -7.15 6.22
C ALA A 177 16.66 -6.92 7.53
N ASN A 178 17.85 -6.32 7.48
CA ASN A 178 18.61 -5.99 8.68
C ASN A 178 17.93 -4.89 9.51
N THR A 179 17.33 -3.90 8.85
CA THR A 179 16.51 -2.88 9.52
C THR A 179 15.34 -3.53 10.26
N LEU A 180 14.58 -4.41 9.60
CA LEU A 180 13.45 -5.13 10.21
C LEU A 180 13.90 -6.00 11.39
N LYS A 181 14.98 -6.77 11.26
CA LYS A 181 15.49 -7.60 12.38
C LYS A 181 15.81 -6.77 13.61
N LYS A 182 16.53 -5.67 13.44
CA LYS A 182 16.87 -4.76 14.54
C LYS A 182 15.62 -4.13 15.16
N ALA A 183 14.65 -3.74 14.33
CA ALA A 183 13.39 -3.18 14.80
C ALA A 183 12.60 -4.22 15.61
N ILE A 184 12.50 -5.47 15.13
CA ILE A 184 11.82 -6.57 15.83
C ILE A 184 12.49 -6.87 17.17
N GLU A 185 13.83 -6.92 17.23
CA GLU A 185 14.57 -7.09 18.49
C GLU A 185 14.17 -6.03 19.52
N ASP A 186 14.09 -4.76 19.13
CA ASP A 186 13.62 -3.68 20.00
C ASP A 186 12.14 -3.84 20.38
N MET A 187 11.26 -4.07 19.39
CA MET A 187 9.82 -4.22 19.57
C MET A 187 9.46 -5.34 20.54
N THR A 188 10.15 -6.49 20.48
CA THR A 188 9.85 -7.64 21.35
C THR A 188 10.10 -7.37 22.84
N LEU A 189 11.01 -6.43 23.15
CA LEU A 189 11.35 -6.02 24.51
C LEU A 189 10.41 -4.95 25.08
N ARG A 190 9.54 -4.36 24.25
CA ARG A 190 8.61 -3.31 24.69
C ARG A 190 7.46 -3.90 25.51
N GLU A 191 6.95 -3.09 26.43
CA GLU A 191 5.70 -3.38 27.12
C GLU A 191 4.50 -3.20 26.16
N PRO A 192 3.49 -4.08 26.22
CA PRO A 192 2.28 -3.96 25.40
C PRO A 192 1.53 -2.64 25.61
N ILE A 193 1.21 -1.95 24.51
CA ILE A 193 0.38 -0.75 24.47
C ILE A 193 -1.09 -1.16 24.43
N LYS A 194 -1.68 -1.33 25.61
CA LYS A 194 -3.08 -1.74 25.74
C LYS A 194 -3.99 -0.54 25.56
N LYS A 195 -4.76 -0.54 24.47
CA LYS A 195 -5.85 0.40 24.21
C LYS A 195 -7.20 -0.30 24.21
N LYS A 196 -8.26 0.40 24.60
CA LYS A 196 -9.63 -0.12 24.62
C LYS A 196 -10.11 -0.45 23.21
N LEU A 197 -9.97 0.46 22.25
CA LEU A 197 -10.45 0.29 20.88
C LEU A 197 -9.39 -0.28 19.94
N ARG A 198 -9.77 -1.28 19.16
CA ARG A 198 -8.98 -1.98 18.15
C ARG A 198 -9.52 -1.63 16.77
N LEU A 199 -8.79 -0.81 16.03
CA LEU A 199 -9.26 -0.27 14.76
C LEU A 199 -8.53 -0.92 13.58
N GLY A 200 -9.23 -1.01 12.46
CA GLY A 200 -8.63 -1.27 11.16
C GLY A 200 -8.58 -0.02 10.30
N TYR A 201 -7.51 0.11 9.53
CA TYR A 201 -7.34 1.06 8.44
C TYR A 201 -7.45 0.29 7.12
N ILE A 202 -8.36 0.71 6.25
CA ILE A 202 -8.51 0.13 4.92
C ILE A 202 -8.44 1.21 3.84
N GLY A 203 -7.98 0.84 2.65
CA GLY A 203 -7.83 1.76 1.51
C GLY A 203 -6.39 2.22 1.30
N VAL A 204 -6.20 3.16 0.38
CA VAL A 204 -4.87 3.61 -0.06
C VAL A 204 -4.05 4.13 1.14
N PRO A 205 -2.72 3.97 1.16
CA PRO A 205 -1.85 4.61 2.15
C PRO A 205 -2.20 6.11 2.34
N PRO A 206 -2.24 6.64 3.59
CA PRO A 206 -2.68 7.99 3.81
C PRO A 206 -1.57 8.99 3.46
N MET A 207 -1.92 10.12 2.84
CA MET A 207 -1.02 11.29 2.82
C MET A 207 -0.97 11.96 4.20
N THR A 208 -2.06 11.89 4.96
CA THR A 208 -2.20 12.41 6.33
C THR A 208 -1.82 11.35 7.36
N ALA A 209 -0.53 10.99 7.42
CA ALA A 209 -0.04 9.97 8.35
C ALA A 209 -0.14 10.39 9.84
N ASP A 210 -0.34 11.68 10.13
CA ASP A 210 -0.70 12.18 11.46
C ASP A 210 -2.05 11.64 11.98
N LEU A 211 -2.81 10.95 11.13
CA LEU A 211 -3.96 10.12 11.54
C LEU A 211 -3.60 9.12 12.64
N TYR A 212 -2.48 8.41 12.50
CA TYR A 212 -2.10 7.37 13.45
C TYR A 212 -1.84 7.97 14.84
N SER A 213 -1.04 9.03 14.89
CA SER A 213 -0.71 9.71 16.15
C SER A 213 -1.93 10.42 16.76
N PHE A 214 -2.85 10.95 15.93
CA PHE A 214 -4.10 11.51 16.42
C PHE A 214 -5.00 10.45 17.08
N VAL A 215 -5.16 9.27 16.46
CA VAL A 215 -5.93 8.16 17.06
C VAL A 215 -5.32 7.71 18.39
N GLU A 216 -3.99 7.64 18.48
CA GLU A 216 -3.29 7.18 19.69
C GLU A 216 -3.40 8.14 20.89
N GLN A 217 -3.84 9.40 20.67
CA GLN A 217 -4.19 10.33 21.75
C GLN A 217 -5.44 9.88 22.52
N PHE A 218 -6.28 9.03 21.91
CA PHE A 218 -7.44 8.42 22.52
C PHE A 218 -7.11 7.02 23.03
N ASP A 219 -8.07 6.36 23.68
CA ASP A 219 -7.94 4.97 24.12
C ASP A 219 -8.16 3.97 22.95
N ALA A 220 -7.45 4.20 21.84
CA ALA A 220 -7.60 3.50 20.58
C ALA A 220 -6.24 3.24 19.89
N SER A 221 -6.17 2.14 19.14
CA SER A 221 -5.04 1.81 18.27
C SER A 221 -5.51 1.25 16.93
N ILE A 222 -4.84 1.64 15.86
CA ILE A 222 -4.95 0.98 14.55
C ILE A 222 -4.01 -0.23 14.57
N ILE A 223 -4.57 -1.43 14.47
CA ILE A 223 -3.83 -2.70 14.56
C ILE A 223 -3.94 -3.55 13.28
N TYR A 224 -4.54 -2.98 12.24
CA TYR A 224 -4.70 -3.60 10.94
C TYR A 224 -4.59 -2.51 9.88
N ASN A 225 -3.62 -2.65 8.98
CA ASN A 225 -3.42 -1.75 7.83
C ASN A 225 -3.55 -2.59 6.56
N GLU A 226 -4.72 -2.57 5.92
CA GLU A 226 -5.08 -3.55 4.89
C GLU A 226 -4.20 -3.51 3.65
N VAL A 227 -4.14 -2.40 2.91
CA VAL A 227 -3.36 -2.32 1.67
C VAL A 227 -1.87 -2.50 1.94
N GLN A 228 -1.36 -1.92 3.02
CA GLN A 228 0.04 -2.02 3.41
C GLN A 228 0.39 -3.48 3.73
N ARG A 229 -0.47 -4.19 4.48
CA ARG A 229 -0.29 -5.62 4.71
C ARG A 229 -0.19 -6.39 3.41
N GLU A 230 -1.00 -6.07 2.42
CA GLU A 230 -0.96 -6.73 1.13
C GLU A 230 0.35 -6.49 0.35
N PHE A 231 1.07 -5.38 0.59
CA PHE A 231 2.40 -5.14 0.00
C PHE A 231 3.46 -6.11 0.56
N SER A 232 3.24 -6.63 1.76
CA SER A 232 4.08 -7.67 2.35
C SER A 232 3.74 -9.09 1.87
N PHE A 233 2.72 -9.27 1.01
CA PHE A 233 2.20 -10.58 0.59
C PHE A 233 2.02 -11.55 1.77
N PRO A 234 1.01 -11.31 2.62
CA PRO A 234 0.84 -12.01 3.92
C PRO A 234 0.61 -13.53 3.78
N ARG A 235 0.38 -13.99 2.55
CA ARG A 235 0.11 -15.38 2.18
C ARG A 235 1.22 -15.99 1.31
N ALA A 236 2.37 -15.30 1.18
CA ALA A 236 3.49 -15.73 0.35
C ALA A 236 4.05 -17.11 0.74
N ALA A 237 3.94 -17.50 2.02
CA ALA A 237 4.36 -18.82 2.50
C ALA A 237 3.53 -19.98 1.93
N GLN A 238 2.28 -19.74 1.53
CA GLN A 238 1.42 -20.75 0.91
C GLN A 238 1.54 -20.78 -0.63
N ALA A 239 2.15 -19.75 -1.23
CA ALA A 239 2.29 -19.65 -2.68
C ALA A 239 3.38 -20.58 -3.22
N GLN A 240 3.02 -21.44 -4.18
CA GLN A 240 3.95 -22.41 -4.77
C GLN A 240 4.95 -21.75 -5.73
N ASN A 241 4.54 -20.67 -6.37
CA ASN A 241 5.29 -19.91 -7.37
C ASN A 241 4.83 -18.44 -7.37
N ILE A 242 5.46 -17.62 -8.20
CA ILE A 242 5.15 -16.19 -8.36
C ILE A 242 3.72 -15.97 -8.86
N PHE A 243 3.19 -16.83 -9.73
CA PHE A 243 1.83 -16.69 -10.27
C PHE A 243 0.80 -16.81 -9.14
N ASP A 244 0.95 -17.82 -8.27
CA ASP A 244 0.07 -17.99 -7.09
C ASP A 244 0.15 -16.80 -6.14
N GLN A 245 1.38 -16.31 -5.89
CA GLN A 245 1.61 -15.20 -4.96
C GLN A 245 0.92 -13.91 -5.40
N TYR A 246 1.01 -13.56 -6.68
CA TYR A 246 0.36 -12.35 -7.21
C TYR A 246 -1.13 -12.56 -7.49
N ASN A 247 -1.59 -13.78 -7.76
CA ASN A 247 -3.02 -14.08 -7.90
C ASN A 247 -3.77 -13.89 -6.58
N ASP A 248 -3.07 -14.08 -5.46
CA ASP A 248 -3.63 -13.94 -4.12
C ASP A 248 -3.42 -12.53 -3.52
N TYR A 249 -2.82 -11.61 -4.27
CA TYR A 249 -2.73 -10.19 -3.91
C TYR A 249 -4.12 -9.56 -4.03
N THR A 250 -4.74 -9.14 -2.93
CA THR A 250 -6.19 -8.81 -2.94
C THR A 250 -6.52 -7.43 -3.48
N TYR A 251 -5.59 -6.49 -3.41
CA TYR A 251 -5.82 -5.08 -3.71
C TYR A 251 -6.17 -4.73 -5.17
N PRO A 252 -5.57 -5.35 -6.21
CA PRO A 252 -5.83 -4.97 -7.60
C PRO A 252 -7.02 -5.70 -8.25
N TYR A 253 -7.70 -6.59 -7.53
CA TYR A 253 -8.85 -7.35 -8.05
C TYR A 253 -10.17 -6.79 -7.53
N GLU A 254 -11.27 -7.48 -7.87
CA GLU A 254 -12.61 -7.07 -7.49
C GLU A 254 -12.77 -6.83 -5.99
N SER A 255 -13.56 -5.82 -5.64
CA SER A 255 -13.84 -5.44 -4.25
C SER A 255 -14.41 -6.61 -3.44
N SER A 256 -15.14 -7.54 -4.08
CA SER A 256 -15.67 -8.75 -3.43
C SER A 256 -14.57 -9.68 -2.90
N PHE A 257 -13.44 -9.82 -3.62
CA PHE A 257 -12.29 -10.61 -3.20
C PHE A 257 -11.57 -9.96 -2.01
N ARG A 258 -11.35 -8.65 -2.10
CA ARG A 258 -10.78 -7.82 -1.03
C ARG A 258 -11.63 -7.84 0.25
N ILE A 259 -12.94 -7.68 0.14
CA ILE A 259 -13.88 -7.67 1.27
C ILE A 259 -13.90 -9.01 2.03
N LYS A 260 -13.72 -10.13 1.33
CA LYS A 260 -13.60 -11.45 2.00
C LYS A 260 -12.42 -11.49 2.95
N GLU A 261 -11.25 -11.00 2.53
CA GLU A 261 -10.06 -10.96 3.37
C GLU A 261 -10.22 -9.93 4.51
N ILE A 262 -10.78 -8.74 4.23
CA ILE A 262 -11.08 -7.75 5.28
C ILE A 262 -11.97 -8.36 6.37
N ASN A 263 -13.05 -9.06 6.00
CA ASN A 263 -13.94 -9.71 6.96
C ASN A 263 -13.26 -10.80 7.79
N LYS A 264 -12.30 -11.52 7.20
CA LYS A 264 -11.46 -12.47 7.95
C LYS A 264 -10.60 -11.72 8.98
N GLN A 265 -9.92 -10.65 8.56
CA GLN A 265 -9.04 -9.86 9.43
C GLN A 265 -9.80 -9.13 10.54
N ILE A 266 -11.04 -8.66 10.28
CA ILE A 266 -11.92 -8.10 11.32
C ILE A 266 -12.13 -9.11 12.45
N LYS A 267 -12.46 -10.36 12.11
CA LYS A 267 -12.72 -11.43 13.08
C LYS A 267 -11.46 -11.85 13.81
N GLU A 268 -10.38 -12.11 13.07
CA GLU A 268 -9.08 -12.54 13.60
C GLU A 268 -8.52 -11.53 14.60
N ARG A 269 -8.60 -10.24 14.27
CA ARG A 269 -8.03 -9.16 15.07
C ARG A 269 -9.01 -8.57 16.09
N LYS A 270 -10.28 -9.00 16.07
CA LYS A 270 -11.36 -8.50 16.92
C LYS A 270 -11.48 -6.97 16.84
N LEU A 271 -11.62 -6.46 15.62
CA LEU A 271 -11.73 -5.02 15.37
C LEU A 271 -13.09 -4.50 15.86
N ASP A 272 -13.09 -3.30 16.42
CA ASP A 272 -14.29 -2.59 16.90
C ASP A 272 -14.82 -1.58 15.87
N GLY A 273 -13.96 -1.10 14.97
CA GLY A 273 -14.33 -0.14 13.93
C GLY A 273 -13.30 -0.10 12.81
N LEU A 274 -13.71 0.43 11.65
CA LEU A 274 -12.84 0.69 10.51
C LEU A 274 -12.75 2.18 10.20
N ILE A 275 -11.54 2.63 9.88
CA ILE A 275 -11.29 3.87 9.14
C ILE A 275 -11.08 3.47 7.69
N HIS A 276 -11.98 3.87 6.81
CA HIS A 276 -11.81 3.72 5.38
C HIS A 276 -11.22 5.01 4.82
N TYR A 277 -9.99 4.96 4.34
CA TYR A 277 -9.35 6.10 3.72
C TYR A 277 -9.48 6.01 2.20
N THR A 278 -10.05 7.07 1.63
CA THR A 278 -10.16 7.26 0.19
C THR A 278 -9.40 8.52 -0.21
N GLN A 279 -9.02 8.60 -1.48
CA GLN A 279 -8.38 9.77 -2.04
C GLN A 279 -9.35 10.49 -2.98
N ALA A 280 -9.41 11.81 -2.90
CA ALA A 280 -10.12 12.64 -3.86
C ALA A 280 -9.70 12.31 -5.30
N PHE A 281 -10.69 12.20 -6.19
CA PHE A 281 -10.51 11.80 -7.59
C PHE A 281 -9.95 10.38 -7.79
N CYS A 282 -10.15 9.49 -6.81
CA CYS A 282 -9.88 8.06 -6.95
C CYS A 282 -11.16 7.29 -7.24
N HIS A 283 -11.13 6.37 -8.22
CA HIS A 283 -12.27 5.50 -8.52
C HIS A 283 -12.71 4.65 -7.32
N ARG A 284 -11.79 4.34 -6.38
CA ARG A 284 -12.09 3.60 -5.14
C ARG A 284 -13.01 4.35 -4.17
N ALA A 285 -13.30 5.63 -4.39
CA ALA A 285 -14.38 6.31 -3.69
C ALA A 285 -15.75 5.63 -3.93
N ILE A 286 -15.92 4.97 -5.08
CA ILE A 286 -17.12 4.18 -5.39
C ILE A 286 -17.15 2.89 -4.56
N ASP A 287 -15.99 2.29 -4.28
CA ASP A 287 -15.89 1.08 -3.44
C ASP A 287 -16.42 1.32 -2.02
N ASP A 288 -16.39 2.57 -1.52
CA ASP A 288 -16.94 2.93 -0.20
C ASP A 288 -18.42 2.54 -0.07
N ILE A 289 -19.19 2.63 -1.17
CA ILE A 289 -20.60 2.24 -1.19
C ILE A 289 -20.75 0.74 -0.93
N ILE A 290 -19.92 -0.08 -1.61
CA ILE A 290 -19.94 -1.54 -1.49
C ILE A 290 -19.44 -1.95 -0.09
N ILE A 291 -18.36 -1.34 0.37
CA ILE A 291 -17.76 -1.59 1.68
C ILE A 291 -18.79 -1.35 2.80
N LYS A 292 -19.45 -0.19 2.80
CA LYS A 292 -20.48 0.14 3.81
C LYS A 292 -21.71 -0.75 3.72
N ALA A 293 -22.04 -1.28 2.54
CA ALA A 293 -23.18 -2.16 2.35
C ALA A 293 -22.91 -3.62 2.75
N THR A 294 -21.64 -4.01 2.94
CA THR A 294 -21.26 -5.43 3.08
C THR A 294 -20.45 -5.76 4.33
N ILE A 295 -19.94 -4.75 5.04
CA ILE A 295 -19.21 -4.93 6.31
C ILE A 295 -20.09 -4.44 7.46
N ASP A 296 -20.34 -5.32 8.42
CA ASP A 296 -21.24 -5.07 9.57
C ASP A 296 -20.60 -4.24 10.70
N LEU A 297 -19.31 -3.90 10.59
CA LEU A 297 -18.58 -3.11 11.58
C LEU A 297 -18.78 -1.60 11.33
N PRO A 298 -18.85 -0.73 12.37
CA PRO A 298 -18.92 0.70 12.14
C PRO A 298 -17.72 1.22 11.32
N ILE A 299 -17.99 2.06 10.30
CA ILE A 299 -16.98 2.58 9.37
C ILE A 299 -17.03 4.10 9.30
N LEU A 300 -15.89 4.75 9.54
CA LEU A 300 -15.68 6.15 9.21
C LEU A 300 -14.92 6.27 7.89
N ASN A 301 -15.54 6.86 6.85
CA ASN A 301 -14.82 7.24 5.63
C ASN A 301 -14.11 8.60 5.82
N ILE A 302 -12.81 8.63 5.57
CA ILE A 302 -11.98 9.84 5.48
C ILE A 302 -11.53 9.98 4.03
N GLU A 303 -11.88 11.09 3.39
CA GLU A 303 -11.37 11.42 2.05
C GLU A 303 -10.21 12.41 2.19
N GLY A 304 -9.02 11.99 1.78
CA GLY A 304 -7.85 12.87 1.69
C GLY A 304 -7.71 13.52 0.32
N ASP A 305 -6.96 14.62 0.25
CA ASP A 305 -6.64 15.31 -1.00
C ASP A 305 -5.13 15.62 -1.06
N GLN A 306 -4.71 16.89 -1.14
CA GLN A 306 -3.31 17.26 -1.30
C GLN A 306 -2.61 17.59 0.02
N GLN A 307 -3.34 17.70 1.13
CA GLN A 307 -2.75 18.00 2.43
C GLN A 307 -2.12 16.73 3.02
N ASN A 308 -0.94 16.86 3.65
CA ASN A 308 -0.27 15.78 4.37
C ASN A 308 -0.53 15.79 5.89
N SER A 309 -1.49 16.60 6.33
CA SER A 309 -1.95 16.63 7.72
C SER A 309 -3.46 16.65 7.80
N LEU A 310 -4.01 16.10 8.88
CA LEU A 310 -5.43 16.10 9.16
C LEU A 310 -5.95 17.53 9.38
N ASP A 311 -6.97 17.91 8.63
CA ASP A 311 -7.71 19.15 8.85
C ASP A 311 -8.61 19.06 10.10
N ALA A 312 -9.03 20.22 10.61
CA ALA A 312 -9.83 20.31 11.84
C ALA A 312 -11.19 19.59 11.75
N ARG A 313 -11.84 19.60 10.58
CA ARG A 313 -13.12 18.92 10.36
C ARG A 313 -12.94 17.40 10.42
N THR A 314 -11.87 16.89 9.83
CA THR A 314 -11.55 15.46 9.86
C THR A 314 -11.19 15.00 11.27
N LYS A 315 -10.43 15.80 12.04
CA LYS A 315 -10.15 15.54 13.46
C LYS A 315 -11.42 15.41 14.30
N LEU A 316 -12.36 16.36 14.17
CA LEU A 316 -13.64 16.32 14.90
C LEU A 316 -14.50 15.10 14.55
N ARG A 317 -14.53 14.69 13.27
CA ARG A 317 -15.27 13.49 12.84
C ARG A 317 -14.66 12.22 13.39
N LEU A 318 -13.33 12.16 13.46
CA LEU A 318 -12.60 11.03 14.00
C LEU A 318 -12.78 10.91 15.51
N GLU A 319 -12.66 12.01 16.25
CA GLU A 319 -12.96 12.08 17.68
C GLU A 319 -14.37 11.57 17.99
N ALA A 320 -15.40 12.12 17.33
CA ALA A 320 -16.78 11.69 17.52
C ALA A 320 -17.02 10.21 17.19
N PHE A 321 -16.29 9.66 16.20
CA PHE A 321 -16.35 8.24 15.85
C PHE A 321 -15.72 7.37 16.93
N LEU A 322 -14.58 7.77 17.49
CA LEU A 322 -13.92 7.06 18.59
C LEU A 322 -14.76 7.06 19.87
N ASP A 323 -15.41 8.17 20.19
CA ASP A 323 -16.33 8.26 21.33
C ASP A 323 -17.51 7.30 21.17
N MET A 324 -18.17 7.32 20.00
CA MET A 324 -19.26 6.40 19.68
C MET A 324 -18.84 4.92 19.82
N LEU A 325 -17.65 4.56 19.32
CA LEU A 325 -17.11 3.20 19.45
C LEU A 325 -16.82 2.85 20.92
N SER A 326 -16.30 3.80 21.69
CA SER A 326 -16.02 3.62 23.12
C SER A 326 -17.31 3.32 23.90
N ASP A 327 -18.39 4.04 23.60
CA ASP A 327 -19.70 3.82 24.20
C ASP A 327 -20.26 2.44 23.82
N LEU A 328 -20.23 2.07 22.55
CA LEU A 328 -20.67 0.75 22.06
C LEU A 328 -19.91 -0.41 22.75
N LYS A 329 -18.61 -0.23 22.97
CA LYS A 329 -17.77 -1.24 23.62
C LYS A 329 -17.95 -1.27 25.15
N GLY A 330 -18.33 -0.16 25.76
CA GLY A 330 -18.58 -0.04 27.20
C GLY A 330 -20.00 -0.39 27.63
N ALA A 331 -20.93 -0.57 26.68
CA ALA A 331 -22.34 -0.86 26.94
C ALA A 331 -22.66 -2.34 27.30
N TYR A 332 -21.65 -3.15 27.66
CA TYR A 332 -21.80 -4.58 27.99
C TYR A 332 -21.17 -4.95 29.34
#